data_AF-A0A8B9B9I2-F1
#
_entry.id   AF-A0A8B9B9I2-F1
#
_cell.length_a   1.000
_cell.length_b   1.000
_cell.length_c   1.000
_cell.angle_alpha   90.00
_cell.angle_beta   90.00
_cell.angle_gamma   90.00
#
_symmetry.space_group_name_H-M   'P 1'
#
loop_
_entity.id
_entity.type
_entity.pdbx_description
1 polymer ?
#
loop_
_entity_poly.entity_id
_entity_poly.type
_entity_poly.pdbx_seq_one_letter_code
_entity_poly.pdbx_strand_id
1 'polypeptide(L)'
;MHMDFGSVAEKESVNALTGQVQHLANKNVQLQDRNERLYMGLGDLQERMGTLAGSKTDLSARMVFSEEEKLKISKDLIDLQIVTNKMKEQYETENFELKNMILSLENRVLELELRSEKVTGERDALRDQLRTLETSRKELADEYIILKSNYLALGKELDREVLKNEELSLELLNLANAKSTLPGTGSYHHLSHAGADEPAAEPGRVRAVVRRVSAWKVKPEDALASEHKQQNLEKNLLGNQDHIKVEIENLKKTYDSQQQKLEEQVIAVGKELQEAKRAIRDTQRKLAEQSAVLLTSRSQLQEVEAENSRLQLRVKELNEQYRSRLAQHVKDLADYMDSKSTDRTEPSKAPAHMKHFVDSMLKDIRASYKSREEQLAGAARAYKKRMKNLVKKHENLLIAYSMQREQIRSLGSSDMDSGPAELHFAVTDPELLTNTTQELNRLRENKAKLELQLHELQQVAAGLLTFCSSETWGGESHQQQTEQ
;
A
#
# COMPACT_ATOMS: atom_id res chain seq x y z
N MET A 1 -42.04 -101.35 -126.68
CA MET A 1 -41.63 -101.68 -125.29
C MET A 1 -40.36 -100.88 -125.04
N HIS A 2 -40.24 -99.91 -124.13
CA HIS A 2 -40.84 -99.69 -122.81
C HIS A 2 -41.25 -98.21 -122.66
N MET A 3 -42.38 -98.00 -121.99
CA MET A 3 -42.89 -96.69 -121.61
C MET A 3 -42.15 -96.21 -120.35
N ASP A 4 -41.56 -95.01 -120.40
CA ASP A 4 -40.97 -94.35 -119.23
C ASP A 4 -41.79 -93.12 -118.85
N PHE A 5 -43.02 -93.39 -118.35
CA PHE A 5 -43.94 -92.37 -117.81
C PHE A 5 -43.68 -92.09 -116.31
N GLY A 6 -42.59 -92.60 -115.73
CA GLY A 6 -42.21 -92.38 -114.32
C GLY A 6 -41.46 -91.06 -114.06
N SER A 7 -40.86 -90.45 -115.08
CA SER A 7 -39.93 -89.31 -114.89
C SER A 7 -40.61 -87.95 -114.65
N VAL A 8 -41.88 -87.76 -115.04
CA VAL A 8 -42.50 -86.43 -115.02
C VAL A 8 -43.24 -86.13 -113.70
N ALA A 9 -43.96 -87.11 -113.14
CA ALA A 9 -44.66 -86.96 -111.86
C ALA A 9 -43.69 -86.87 -110.66
N GLU A 10 -42.56 -87.59 -110.70
CA GLU A 10 -41.50 -87.44 -109.71
C GLU A 10 -40.81 -86.07 -109.81
N LYS A 11 -40.61 -85.53 -111.02
CA LYS A 11 -40.04 -84.17 -111.21
C LYS A 11 -40.98 -83.07 -110.71
N GLU A 12 -42.29 -83.19 -110.91
CA GLU A 12 -43.27 -82.22 -110.40
C GLU A 12 -43.41 -82.28 -108.87
N SER A 13 -43.40 -83.47 -108.27
CA SER A 13 -43.42 -83.62 -106.80
C SER A 13 -42.12 -83.11 -106.16
N VAL A 14 -40.97 -83.39 -106.79
CA VAL A 14 -39.66 -82.88 -106.38
C VAL A 14 -39.62 -81.35 -106.53
N ASN A 15 -40.18 -80.77 -107.59
CA ASN A 15 -40.25 -79.31 -107.75
C ASN A 15 -41.19 -78.65 -106.72
N ALA A 16 -42.33 -79.27 -106.39
CA ALA A 16 -43.24 -78.78 -105.35
C ALA A 16 -42.63 -78.88 -103.94
N LEU A 17 -41.94 -79.98 -103.64
CA LEU A 17 -41.14 -80.16 -102.42
C LEU A 17 -40.00 -79.13 -102.34
N THR A 18 -39.30 -78.90 -103.45
CA THR A 18 -38.23 -77.89 -103.53
C THR A 18 -38.77 -76.48 -103.30
N GLY A 19 -39.93 -76.14 -103.86
CA GLY A 19 -40.61 -74.86 -103.61
C GLY A 19 -41.09 -74.71 -102.16
N GLN A 20 -41.60 -75.77 -101.54
CA GLN A 20 -41.95 -75.77 -100.11
C GLN A 20 -40.71 -75.61 -99.22
N VAL A 21 -39.61 -76.31 -99.53
CA VAL A 21 -38.33 -76.18 -98.83
C VAL A 21 -37.79 -74.75 -98.96
N GLN A 22 -37.88 -74.14 -100.14
CA GLN A 22 -37.44 -72.76 -100.37
C GLN A 22 -38.33 -71.74 -99.65
N HIS A 23 -39.65 -71.95 -99.61
CA HIS A 23 -40.57 -71.13 -98.82
C HIS A 23 -40.32 -71.27 -97.31
N LEU A 24 -40.09 -72.48 -96.81
CA LEU A 24 -39.73 -72.74 -95.41
C LEU A 24 -38.36 -72.14 -95.07
N ALA A 25 -37.38 -72.22 -95.97
CA ALA A 25 -36.08 -71.57 -95.82
C ALA A 25 -36.22 -70.05 -95.74
N ASN A 26 -36.97 -69.42 -96.65
CA ASN A 26 -37.26 -67.99 -96.61
C ASN A 26 -37.99 -67.58 -95.32
N LYS A 27 -38.94 -68.39 -94.85
CA LYS A 27 -39.64 -68.16 -93.59
C LYS A 27 -38.71 -68.31 -92.38
N ASN A 28 -37.80 -69.28 -92.39
CA ASN A 28 -36.78 -69.44 -91.35
C ASN A 28 -35.80 -68.26 -91.32
N VAL A 29 -35.37 -67.75 -92.47
CA VAL A 29 -34.54 -66.53 -92.56
C VAL A 29 -35.29 -65.32 -92.00
N GLN A 30 -36.58 -65.15 -92.33
CA GLN A 30 -37.39 -64.07 -91.76
C GLN A 30 -37.59 -64.24 -90.24
N LEU A 31 -37.75 -65.46 -89.76
CA LEU A 31 -37.84 -65.74 -88.32
C LEU A 31 -36.51 -65.49 -87.62
N GLN A 32 -35.37 -65.84 -88.22
CA GLN A 32 -34.04 -65.50 -87.72
C GLN A 32 -33.85 -63.99 -87.61
N ASP A 33 -34.13 -63.24 -88.68
CA ASP A 33 -34.02 -61.76 -88.68
C ASP A 33 -34.99 -61.11 -87.67
N ARG A 34 -36.19 -61.68 -87.47
CA ARG A 34 -37.08 -61.24 -86.37
C ARG A 34 -36.51 -61.57 -85.00
N ASN A 35 -35.94 -62.76 -84.82
CA ASN A 35 -35.39 -63.20 -83.55
C ASN A 35 -34.14 -62.38 -83.18
N GLU A 36 -33.26 -62.11 -84.14
CA GLU A 36 -32.09 -61.24 -83.98
C GLU A 36 -32.49 -59.82 -83.57
N ARG A 37 -33.53 -59.24 -84.19
CA ARG A 37 -34.09 -57.95 -83.77
C ARG A 37 -34.67 -57.98 -82.35
N LEU A 38 -35.31 -59.08 -81.97
CA LEU A 38 -35.81 -59.25 -80.60
C LEU A 38 -34.67 -59.37 -79.58
N TYR A 39 -33.60 -60.10 -79.90
CA TYR A 39 -32.41 -60.21 -79.04
C TYR A 39 -31.68 -58.86 -78.90
N MET A 40 -31.54 -58.11 -79.99
CA MET A 40 -31.03 -56.74 -79.97
C MET A 40 -31.87 -55.84 -79.07
N GLY A 41 -33.20 -55.84 -79.25
CA GLY A 41 -34.11 -55.03 -78.42
C GLY A 41 -34.11 -55.45 -76.94
N LEU A 42 -33.95 -56.75 -76.65
CA LEU A 42 -33.79 -57.24 -75.28
C LEU A 42 -32.46 -56.76 -74.66
N GLY A 43 -31.38 -56.75 -75.46
CA GLY A 43 -30.08 -56.20 -75.07
C GLY A 43 -30.16 -54.71 -74.74
N ASP A 44 -30.79 -53.91 -75.61
CA ASP A 44 -31.00 -52.47 -75.38
C ASP A 44 -31.84 -52.22 -74.12
N LEU A 45 -32.88 -53.02 -73.88
CA LEU A 45 -33.70 -52.94 -72.66
C LEU A 45 -32.89 -53.31 -71.42
N GLN A 46 -32.05 -54.34 -71.50
CA GLN A 46 -31.17 -54.74 -70.40
C GLN A 46 -30.13 -53.67 -70.09
N GLU A 47 -29.55 -53.03 -71.10
CA GLU A 47 -28.61 -51.91 -70.94
C GLU A 47 -29.30 -50.69 -70.32
N ARG A 48 -30.50 -50.33 -70.79
CA ARG A 48 -31.32 -49.26 -70.19
C ARG A 48 -31.68 -49.57 -68.74
N MET A 49 -31.97 -50.83 -68.42
CA MET A 49 -32.25 -51.25 -67.06
C MET A 49 -31.00 -51.18 -66.17
N GLY A 50 -29.84 -51.56 -66.69
CA GLY A 50 -28.55 -51.45 -66.01
C GLY A 50 -28.15 -50.00 -65.73
N THR A 51 -28.29 -49.12 -66.71
CA THR A 51 -28.05 -47.67 -66.54
C THR A 51 -29.05 -47.03 -65.58
N LEU A 52 -30.34 -47.41 -65.65
CA LEU A 52 -31.35 -46.96 -64.70
C LEU A 52 -31.03 -47.42 -63.27
N ALA A 53 -30.65 -48.69 -63.09
CA ALA A 53 -30.24 -49.21 -61.79
C ALA A 53 -29.01 -48.47 -61.24
N GLY A 54 -28.00 -48.23 -62.09
CA GLY A 54 -26.81 -47.44 -61.73
C GLY A 54 -27.13 -46.01 -61.31
N SER A 55 -27.99 -45.32 -62.08
CA SER A 55 -28.43 -43.96 -61.75
C SER A 55 -29.24 -43.90 -60.45
N LYS A 56 -30.09 -44.91 -60.20
CA LYS A 56 -30.83 -45.04 -58.94
C LYS A 56 -29.90 -45.26 -57.75
N THR A 57 -28.85 -46.08 -57.89
CA THR A 57 -27.87 -46.28 -56.82
C THR A 57 -27.03 -45.02 -56.56
N ASP A 58 -26.63 -44.30 -57.61
CA ASP A 58 -25.89 -43.03 -57.48
C ASP A 58 -26.73 -41.95 -56.77
N LEU A 59 -27.99 -41.79 -57.17
CA LEU A 59 -28.91 -40.86 -56.52
C LEU A 59 -29.12 -41.21 -55.04
N SER A 60 -29.31 -42.49 -54.71
CA SER A 60 -29.42 -42.93 -53.32
C SER A 60 -28.15 -42.63 -52.52
N ALA A 61 -26.96 -42.86 -53.09
CA ALA A 61 -25.69 -42.56 -52.42
C ALA A 61 -25.52 -41.05 -52.17
N ARG A 62 -25.84 -40.21 -53.16
CA ARG A 62 -25.81 -38.75 -53.02
C ARG A 62 -26.79 -38.24 -51.97
N MET A 63 -27.98 -38.85 -51.89
CA MET A 63 -28.98 -38.51 -50.87
C MET A 63 -28.45 -38.82 -49.47
N VAL A 64 -27.89 -40.00 -49.24
CA VAL A 64 -27.27 -40.39 -47.96
C VAL A 64 -26.16 -39.41 -47.57
N PHE A 65 -25.27 -39.06 -48.49
CA PHE A 65 -24.21 -38.09 -48.23
C PHE A 65 -24.76 -36.71 -47.84
N SER A 66 -25.79 -36.24 -48.55
CA SER A 66 -26.44 -34.96 -48.21
C SER A 66 -27.12 -34.97 -46.83
N GLU A 67 -27.66 -36.12 -46.41
CA GLU A 67 -28.23 -36.30 -45.07
C GLU A 67 -27.13 -36.31 -43.99
N GLU A 68 -26.00 -36.98 -44.23
CA GLU A 68 -24.83 -36.94 -43.34
C GLU A 68 -24.27 -35.51 -43.19
N GLU A 69 -24.15 -34.76 -44.28
CA GLU A 69 -23.71 -33.36 -44.23
C GLU A 69 -24.70 -32.49 -43.44
N LYS A 70 -26.01 -32.68 -43.63
CA LYS A 70 -27.04 -31.98 -42.87
C LYS A 70 -26.96 -32.29 -41.38
N LEU A 71 -26.74 -33.55 -41.01
CA LEU A 71 -26.55 -33.96 -39.62
C LEU A 71 -25.27 -33.36 -39.03
N LYS A 72 -24.19 -33.30 -39.81
CA LYS A 72 -22.95 -32.65 -39.39
C LYS A 72 -23.14 -31.16 -39.13
N ILE A 73 -23.79 -30.44 -40.05
CA ILE A 73 -24.11 -29.02 -39.87
C ILE A 73 -25.03 -28.82 -38.65
N SER A 74 -26.03 -29.69 -38.48
CA SER A 74 -26.93 -29.63 -37.31
C SER A 74 -26.19 -29.85 -36.00
N LYS A 75 -25.21 -30.75 -35.97
CA LYS A 75 -24.35 -30.97 -34.81
C LYS A 75 -23.49 -29.74 -34.52
N ASP A 76 -22.80 -29.23 -35.53
CA ASP A 76 -21.92 -28.05 -35.39
C ASP A 76 -22.72 -26.82 -34.92
N LEU A 77 -23.97 -26.66 -35.36
CA LEU A 77 -24.88 -25.61 -34.90
C LEU A 77 -25.22 -25.75 -33.41
N ILE A 78 -25.52 -26.97 -32.95
CA ILE A 78 -25.79 -27.24 -31.54
C ILE A 78 -24.53 -27.00 -30.70
N ASP A 79 -23.36 -27.45 -31.16
CA ASP A 79 -22.09 -27.23 -30.47
C ASP A 79 -21.78 -25.73 -30.34
N LEU A 80 -22.01 -24.94 -31.40
CA LEU A 80 -21.91 -23.48 -31.35
C LEU A 80 -22.90 -22.85 -30.37
N GLN A 81 -24.15 -23.33 -30.32
CA GLN A 81 -25.14 -22.85 -29.34
C GLN A 81 -24.71 -23.16 -27.90
N ILE A 82 -24.17 -24.34 -27.65
CA ILE A 82 -23.65 -24.74 -26.33
C ILE A 82 -22.49 -23.82 -25.94
N VAL A 83 -21.52 -23.60 -26.83
CA VAL A 83 -20.38 -22.70 -26.57
C VAL A 83 -20.86 -21.27 -26.33
N THR A 84 -21.82 -20.79 -27.12
CA THR A 84 -22.41 -19.44 -26.95
C THR A 84 -23.09 -19.30 -25.59
N ASN A 85 -23.87 -20.30 -25.17
CA ASN A 85 -24.53 -20.30 -23.87
C ASN A 85 -23.51 -20.37 -22.73
N LYS A 86 -22.45 -21.18 -22.85
CA LYS A 86 -21.36 -21.24 -21.86
C LYS A 86 -20.64 -19.90 -21.72
N MET A 87 -20.33 -19.23 -22.84
CA MET A 87 -19.74 -17.89 -22.80
C MET A 87 -20.68 -16.89 -22.13
N LYS A 88 -21.97 -16.94 -22.45
CA LYS A 88 -22.98 -16.06 -21.83
C LYS A 88 -23.06 -16.28 -20.31
N GLU A 89 -23.07 -17.53 -19.86
CA GLU A 89 -23.06 -17.87 -18.42
C GLU A 89 -21.81 -17.31 -17.73
N GLN A 90 -20.63 -17.47 -18.33
CA GLN A 90 -19.38 -16.90 -17.82
C GLN A 90 -19.44 -15.38 -17.71
N TYR A 91 -19.96 -14.70 -18.74
CA TYR A 91 -20.14 -13.25 -18.70
C TYR A 91 -21.12 -12.82 -17.60
N GLU A 92 -22.19 -13.57 -17.38
CA GLU A 92 -23.14 -13.30 -16.31
C GLU A 92 -22.47 -13.48 -14.94
N THR A 93 -21.71 -14.57 -14.72
CA THR A 93 -20.99 -14.80 -13.45
C THR A 93 -19.96 -13.72 -13.17
N GLU A 94 -19.13 -13.36 -14.16
CA GLU A 94 -18.13 -12.29 -14.03
C GLU A 94 -18.81 -10.95 -13.73
N ASN A 95 -19.94 -10.66 -14.38
CA ASN A 95 -20.70 -9.43 -14.13
C ASN A 95 -21.28 -9.40 -12.70
N PHE A 96 -21.75 -10.52 -12.15
CA PHE A 96 -22.18 -10.60 -10.75
C PHE A 96 -21.01 -10.40 -9.79
N GLU A 97 -19.85 -11.01 -10.03
CA GLU A 97 -18.65 -10.83 -9.22
C GLU A 97 -18.16 -9.38 -9.24
N LEU A 98 -18.11 -8.76 -10.42
CA LEU A 98 -17.74 -7.35 -10.58
C LEU A 98 -18.71 -6.42 -9.87
N LYS A 99 -20.02 -6.65 -9.95
CA LYS A 99 -21.03 -5.87 -9.20
C LYS A 99 -20.83 -5.99 -7.69
N ASN A 100 -20.55 -7.19 -7.17
CA ASN A 100 -20.27 -7.38 -5.76
C ASN A 100 -18.99 -6.67 -5.31
N MET A 101 -17.96 -6.67 -6.16
CA MET A 101 -16.72 -5.93 -5.89
C MET A 101 -16.97 -4.42 -5.88
N ILE A 102 -17.73 -3.90 -6.85
CA ILE A 102 -18.11 -2.48 -6.91
C ILE A 102 -18.86 -2.09 -5.63
N LEU A 103 -19.88 -2.85 -5.21
CA LEU A 103 -20.62 -2.58 -3.97
C LEU A 103 -19.71 -2.58 -2.73
N SER A 104 -18.75 -3.50 -2.67
CA SER A 104 -17.79 -3.57 -1.56
C SER A 104 -16.86 -2.36 -1.55
N LEU A 105 -16.41 -1.91 -2.73
CA LEU A 105 -15.59 -0.71 -2.87
C LEU A 105 -16.38 0.57 -2.57
N GLU A 106 -17.64 0.67 -3.00
CA GLU A 106 -18.53 1.79 -2.68
C GLU A 106 -18.74 1.90 -1.16
N ASN A 107 -19.02 0.79 -0.48
CA ASN A 107 -19.12 0.76 0.98
C ASN A 107 -17.81 1.23 1.65
N ARG A 108 -16.67 0.78 1.12
CA ARG A 108 -15.36 1.19 1.64
C ARG A 108 -15.08 2.68 1.44
N VAL A 109 -15.48 3.25 0.30
CA VAL A 109 -15.38 4.69 0.04
C VAL A 109 -16.23 5.47 1.04
N LEU A 110 -17.49 5.06 1.25
CA LEU A 110 -18.37 5.71 2.23
C LEU A 110 -17.80 5.68 3.66
N GLU A 111 -17.20 4.56 4.08
CA GLU A 111 -16.51 4.47 5.37
C GLU A 111 -15.33 5.46 5.47
N LEU A 112 -14.55 5.59 4.40
CA LEU A 112 -13.40 6.49 4.35
C LEU A 112 -13.83 7.95 4.35
N GLU A 113 -14.91 8.29 3.64
CA GLU A 113 -15.50 9.64 3.65
C GLU A 113 -15.95 10.02 5.05
N LEU A 114 -16.67 9.12 5.75
CA LEU A 114 -17.09 9.35 7.13
C LEU A 114 -15.91 9.54 8.09
N ARG A 115 -14.84 8.73 7.94
CA ARG A 115 -13.62 8.88 8.74
C ARG A 115 -12.91 10.20 8.42
N SER A 116 -12.85 10.59 7.16
CA SER A 116 -12.29 11.87 6.73
C SER A 116 -13.04 13.03 7.36
N GLU A 117 -14.37 13.02 7.31
CA GLU A 117 -15.21 14.07 7.90
C GLU A 117 -14.96 14.21 9.41
N LYS A 118 -14.90 13.09 10.14
CA LYS A 118 -14.56 13.09 11.58
C LYS A 118 -13.21 13.74 11.86
N VAL A 119 -12.17 13.32 11.15
CA VAL A 119 -10.82 13.89 11.32
C VAL A 119 -10.79 15.38 10.96
N THR A 120 -11.53 15.80 9.92
CA THR A 120 -11.63 17.23 9.58
C THR A 120 -12.35 18.03 10.66
N GLY A 121 -13.40 17.48 11.27
CA GLY A 121 -14.11 18.10 12.38
C GLY A 121 -13.22 18.24 13.62
N GLU A 122 -12.47 17.19 13.99
CA GLU A 122 -11.49 17.24 15.09
C GLU A 122 -10.39 18.28 14.85
N ARG A 123 -9.85 18.32 13.62
CA ARG A 123 -8.85 19.32 13.21
C ARG A 123 -9.39 20.74 13.36
N ASP A 124 -10.65 20.98 12.98
CA ASP A 124 -11.25 22.31 13.05
C ASP A 124 -11.54 22.71 14.50
N ALA A 125 -12.01 21.79 15.33
CA ALA A 125 -12.17 22.01 16.77
C ALA A 125 -10.83 22.35 17.46
N LEU A 126 -9.76 21.62 17.17
CA LEU A 126 -8.42 21.93 17.69
C LEU A 126 -7.90 23.27 17.18
N ARG A 127 -8.18 23.63 15.93
CA ARG A 127 -7.80 24.94 15.37
C ARG A 127 -8.50 26.08 16.10
N ASP A 128 -9.78 25.91 16.44
CA ASP A 128 -10.52 26.93 17.18
C ASP A 128 -10.04 27.03 18.63
N GLN A 129 -9.74 25.91 19.29
CA GLN A 129 -9.09 25.92 20.62
C GLN A 129 -7.72 26.61 20.61
N LEU A 130 -6.92 26.40 19.56
CA LEU A 130 -5.65 27.09 19.42
C LEU A 130 -5.86 28.61 19.28
N ARG A 131 -6.84 29.03 18.49
CA ARG A 131 -7.18 30.45 18.33
C ARG A 131 -7.60 31.10 19.64
N THR A 132 -8.41 30.42 20.46
CA THR A 132 -8.83 30.97 21.77
C THR A 132 -7.67 31.06 22.76
N LEU A 133 -6.73 30.11 22.74
CA LEU A 133 -5.50 30.19 23.53
C LEU A 133 -4.56 31.30 23.03
N GLU A 134 -4.48 31.52 21.73
CA GLU A 134 -3.69 32.60 21.16
C GLU A 134 -4.25 33.98 21.54
N THR A 135 -5.57 34.14 21.57
CA THR A 135 -6.21 35.39 22.02
C THR A 135 -5.99 35.61 23.52
N SER A 136 -6.18 34.60 24.37
CA SER A 136 -5.95 34.75 25.81
C SER A 136 -4.48 35.05 26.14
N ARG A 137 -3.54 34.47 25.37
CA ARG A 137 -2.11 34.80 25.50
C ARG A 137 -1.82 36.26 25.15
N LYS A 138 -2.48 36.81 24.12
CA LYS A 138 -2.32 38.22 23.74
C LYS A 138 -2.89 39.13 24.81
N GLU A 139 -4.08 38.84 25.31
CA GLU A 139 -4.71 39.58 26.40
C GLU A 139 -3.82 39.59 27.66
N LEU A 140 -3.27 38.44 28.05
CA LEU A 140 -2.35 38.35 29.19
C LEU A 140 -1.05 39.15 28.98
N ALA A 141 -0.53 39.19 27.74
CA ALA A 141 0.63 39.99 27.41
C ALA A 141 0.32 41.50 27.52
N ASP A 142 -0.85 41.93 27.08
CA ASP A 142 -1.32 43.31 27.20
C ASP A 142 -1.51 43.70 28.67
N GLU A 143 -2.11 42.82 29.48
CA GLU A 143 -2.21 43.00 30.94
C GLU A 143 -0.84 43.12 31.60
N TYR A 144 0.13 42.29 31.21
CA TYR A 144 1.49 42.35 31.73
C TYR A 144 2.18 43.68 31.38
N ILE A 145 1.96 44.21 30.17
CA ILE A 145 2.48 45.52 29.76
C ILE A 145 1.89 46.63 30.63
N ILE A 146 0.57 46.62 30.85
CA ILE A 146 -0.11 47.59 31.72
C ILE A 146 0.43 47.50 33.14
N LEU A 147 0.55 46.29 33.69
CA LEU A 147 1.04 46.07 35.04
C LEU A 147 2.48 46.55 35.20
N LYS A 148 3.36 46.25 34.22
CA LYS A 148 4.75 46.73 34.20
C LYS A 148 4.81 48.26 34.17
N SER A 149 3.96 48.90 33.37
CA SER A 149 3.87 50.37 33.33
C SER A 149 3.44 50.95 34.68
N ASN A 150 2.46 50.34 35.35
CA ASN A 150 2.00 50.76 36.68
C ASN A 150 3.10 50.66 37.74
N TYR A 151 3.85 49.55 37.79
CA TYR A 151 4.99 49.41 38.71
C TYR A 151 6.09 50.43 38.43
N LEU A 152 6.34 50.74 37.15
CA LEU A 152 7.31 51.76 36.75
C LEU A 152 6.89 53.16 37.20
N ALA A 153 5.59 53.47 37.14
CA ALA A 153 5.05 54.73 37.66
C ALA A 153 5.14 54.81 39.18
N LEU A 154 4.78 53.73 39.89
CA LEU A 154 4.87 53.64 41.34
C LEU A 154 6.31 53.77 41.83
N GLY A 155 7.28 53.15 41.13
CA GLY A 155 8.71 53.30 41.43
C GLY A 155 9.15 54.76 41.35
N LYS A 156 8.76 55.49 40.29
CA LYS A 156 9.06 56.92 40.17
C LYS A 156 8.42 57.76 41.27
N GLU A 157 7.26 57.37 41.79
CA GLU A 157 6.59 58.06 42.90
C GLU A 157 7.29 57.79 44.23
N LEU A 158 7.71 56.55 44.47
CA LEU A 158 8.55 56.18 45.60
C LEU A 158 9.86 56.98 45.60
N ASP A 159 10.55 57.06 44.46
CA ASP A 159 11.79 57.84 44.32
C ASP A 159 11.57 59.32 44.67
N ARG A 160 10.45 59.91 44.25
CA ARG A 160 10.11 61.30 44.62
C ARG A 160 9.87 61.46 46.11
N GLU A 161 9.22 60.50 46.76
CA GLU A 161 8.95 60.56 48.19
C GLU A 161 10.23 60.35 49.02
N VAL A 162 11.15 59.50 48.55
CA VAL A 162 12.49 59.36 49.11
C VAL A 162 13.24 60.69 49.05
N LEU A 163 13.24 61.36 47.90
CA LEU A 163 13.88 62.67 47.74
C LEU A 163 13.29 63.73 48.71
N LYS A 164 11.96 63.79 48.85
CA LYS A 164 11.32 64.68 49.83
C LYS A 164 11.69 64.34 51.27
N ASN A 165 11.78 63.05 51.62
CA ASN A 165 12.20 62.63 52.96
C ASN A 165 13.66 62.97 53.23
N GLU A 166 14.53 62.86 52.24
CA GLU A 166 15.93 63.31 52.32
C GLU A 166 16.01 64.83 52.53
N GLU A 167 15.23 65.62 51.78
CA GLU A 167 15.10 67.06 51.95
C GLU A 167 14.62 67.42 53.36
N LEU A 168 13.53 66.79 53.83
CA LEU A 168 13.00 67.01 55.18
C LEU A 168 14.03 66.62 56.26
N SER A 169 14.76 65.52 56.05
CA SER A 169 15.83 65.08 56.96
C SER A 169 16.95 66.12 57.04
N LEU A 170 17.33 66.73 55.90
CA LEU A 170 18.29 67.83 55.85
C LEU A 170 17.75 69.08 56.55
N GLU A 171 16.48 69.43 56.36
CA GLU A 171 15.83 70.56 57.05
C GLU A 171 15.80 70.37 58.57
N LEU A 172 15.45 69.17 59.04
CA LEU A 172 15.47 68.83 60.47
C LEU A 172 16.88 68.92 61.05
N LEU A 173 17.88 68.45 60.31
CA LEU A 173 19.28 68.57 60.71
C LEU A 173 19.71 70.04 60.79
N ASN A 174 19.31 70.86 59.82
CA ASN A 174 19.57 72.30 59.81
C ASN A 174 18.88 73.02 60.99
N LEU A 175 17.65 72.65 61.33
CA LEU A 175 16.94 73.17 62.52
C LEU A 175 17.63 72.74 63.83
N ALA A 176 18.09 71.50 63.93
CA ALA A 176 18.85 71.01 65.09
C ALA A 176 20.18 71.78 65.24
N ASN A 177 20.86 72.07 64.13
CA ASN A 177 22.09 72.87 64.10
C ASN A 177 21.84 74.36 64.38
N ALA A 178 20.71 74.93 63.94
CA ALA A 178 20.30 76.30 64.29
C ALA A 178 19.97 76.41 65.79
N LYS A 179 19.37 75.37 66.38
CA LYS A 179 19.10 75.30 67.82
C LYS A 179 20.37 75.12 68.66
N SER A 180 21.40 74.44 68.14
CA SER A 180 22.70 74.29 68.82
C SER A 180 23.60 75.53 68.70
N THR A 181 23.32 76.44 67.75
CA THR A 181 24.08 77.68 67.53
C THR A 181 23.48 78.93 68.20
N LEU A 182 22.36 78.81 68.92
CA LEU A 182 21.79 79.92 69.71
C LEU A 182 22.44 80.00 71.11
N PRO A 183 23.14 81.09 71.48
CA PRO A 183 23.58 81.32 72.84
C PRO A 183 22.45 81.94 73.67
N GLY A 184 22.00 81.21 74.70
CA GLY A 184 21.51 81.79 75.96
C GLY A 184 20.29 82.72 75.94
N THR A 185 19.13 82.16 76.25
CA THR A 185 18.09 82.80 77.09
C THR A 185 17.33 81.64 77.73
N GLY A 186 17.32 81.36 79.02
CA GLY A 186 17.57 82.15 80.21
C GLY A 186 16.37 81.96 81.14
N SER A 187 16.57 81.23 82.25
CA SER A 187 15.68 81.15 83.45
C SER A 187 14.37 80.36 83.27
N TYR A 188 14.01 79.37 84.09
CA TYR A 188 14.00 79.35 85.56
C TYR A 188 14.04 77.92 86.13
N HIS A 189 14.71 77.79 87.28
CA HIS A 189 14.43 76.87 88.40
C HIS A 189 14.48 75.34 88.13
N HIS A 190 15.12 74.49 88.93
CA HIS A 190 15.88 74.64 90.17
C HIS A 190 16.39 73.24 90.58
N LEU A 191 17.34 73.22 91.52
CA LEU A 191 17.72 72.10 92.42
C LEU A 191 18.51 70.97 91.76
N SER A 192 19.62 70.46 92.29
CA SER A 192 20.43 70.65 93.50
C SER A 192 21.58 69.61 93.31
N HIS A 193 22.79 69.66 93.87
CA HIS A 193 23.44 70.46 94.89
C HIS A 193 24.95 70.14 94.77
N ALA A 194 25.79 71.16 94.96
CA ALA A 194 27.13 71.19 95.60
C ALA A 194 28.10 69.98 95.46
N GLY A 195 29.39 70.19 95.22
CA GLY A 195 30.20 71.40 95.28
C GLY A 195 31.65 71.05 94.97
N ALA A 196 32.35 72.02 94.40
CA ALA A 196 33.79 72.04 94.30
C ALA A 196 34.40 72.23 95.70
N ASP A 197 35.52 71.57 95.99
CA ASP A 197 36.77 72.29 96.23
C ASP A 197 37.97 71.37 96.46
N GLU A 198 39.03 71.76 95.75
CA GLU A 198 40.45 71.82 96.10
C GLU A 198 41.30 70.61 96.55
N PRO A 199 42.60 70.66 96.19
CA PRO A 199 43.46 69.51 95.98
C PRO A 199 44.57 69.45 97.04
N ALA A 200 44.41 68.61 98.07
CA ALA A 200 45.49 68.38 99.03
C ALA A 200 45.48 66.98 99.69
N ALA A 201 44.74 66.01 99.16
CA ALA A 201 44.55 64.70 99.80
C ALA A 201 44.63 63.48 98.85
N GLU A 202 45.33 63.62 97.73
CA GLU A 202 45.52 62.55 96.71
C GLU A 202 46.32 61.31 97.19
N PRO A 203 47.37 61.38 98.05
CA PRO A 203 48.08 60.16 98.44
C PRO A 203 47.37 59.35 99.56
N GLY A 204 46.25 59.85 100.09
CA GLY A 204 45.41 59.15 101.08
C GLY A 204 44.24 58.37 100.47
N ARG A 205 43.66 58.86 99.37
CA ARG A 205 42.52 58.20 98.69
C ARG A 205 42.96 56.94 97.93
N VAL A 206 44.14 56.94 97.32
CA VAL A 206 44.70 55.73 96.67
C VAL A 206 44.96 54.63 97.70
N ARG A 207 45.41 54.97 98.92
CA ARG A 207 45.61 54.00 100.01
C ARG A 207 44.30 53.49 100.61
N ALA A 208 43.23 54.29 100.58
CA ALA A 208 41.89 53.90 101.05
C ALA A 208 41.07 53.13 99.99
N VAL A 209 41.29 53.38 98.69
CA VAL A 209 40.72 52.59 97.58
C VAL A 209 41.44 51.25 97.47
N VAL A 210 42.77 51.20 97.64
CA VAL A 210 43.51 49.92 97.70
C VAL A 210 43.06 49.08 98.88
N ARG A 211 42.75 49.65 100.06
CA ARG A 211 42.15 48.87 101.17
C ARG A 211 40.70 48.45 100.93
N ARG A 212 39.90 49.20 100.16
CA ARG A 212 38.54 48.80 99.76
C ARG A 212 38.53 47.72 98.67
N VAL A 213 39.49 47.74 97.75
CA VAL A 213 39.65 46.71 96.71
C VAL A 213 40.33 45.45 97.27
N SER A 214 41.19 45.57 98.29
CA SER A 214 41.79 44.41 98.99
C SER A 214 40.84 43.72 99.98
N ALA A 215 39.69 44.33 100.29
CA ALA A 215 38.71 43.83 101.27
C ALA A 215 37.40 43.33 100.65
N TRP A 216 37.27 43.37 99.32
CA TRP A 216 36.26 42.60 98.60
C TRP A 216 36.86 41.27 98.18
N LYS A 217 37.19 40.47 99.20
CA LYS A 217 37.27 39.02 99.04
C LYS A 217 35.84 38.56 98.80
N VAL A 218 35.48 38.43 97.52
CA VAL A 218 34.22 37.88 97.06
C VAL A 218 33.95 36.61 97.87
N LYS A 219 32.83 36.60 98.61
CA LYS A 219 32.35 35.41 99.29
C LYS A 219 32.10 34.32 98.23
N PRO A 220 32.38 33.04 98.51
CA PRO A 220 32.21 31.96 97.53
C PRO A 220 30.74 31.70 97.12
N GLU A 221 29.77 32.39 97.72
CA GLU A 221 28.33 32.23 97.39
C GLU A 221 27.89 33.06 96.18
N ASP A 222 28.52 34.22 95.91
CA ASP A 222 28.18 35.06 94.73
C ASP A 222 28.94 34.64 93.46
N ALA A 223 29.98 33.81 93.60
CA ALA A 223 30.65 33.15 92.49
C ALA A 223 29.73 32.10 91.84
N LEU A 224 28.95 31.36 92.62
CA LEU A 224 28.02 30.34 92.12
C LEU A 224 26.85 30.95 91.33
N ALA A 225 26.35 32.12 91.72
CA ALA A 225 25.31 32.83 90.98
C ALA A 225 25.82 33.44 89.66
N SER A 226 27.10 33.82 89.61
CA SER A 226 27.76 34.30 88.39
C SER A 226 28.18 33.15 87.47
N GLU A 227 28.66 32.02 88.02
CA GLU A 227 28.95 30.79 87.29
C GLU A 227 27.67 30.20 86.70
N HIS A 228 26.55 30.18 87.41
CA HIS A 228 25.28 29.70 86.83
C HIS A 228 24.77 30.59 85.69
N LYS A 229 25.00 31.91 85.77
CA LYS A 229 24.67 32.85 84.69
C LYS A 229 25.63 32.72 83.51
N GLN A 230 26.93 32.57 83.75
CA GLN A 230 27.93 32.29 82.71
C GLN A 230 27.68 30.94 82.05
N GLN A 231 27.37 29.89 82.80
CA GLN A 231 27.05 28.56 82.30
C GLN A 231 25.71 28.54 81.54
N ASN A 232 24.73 29.39 81.91
CA ASN A 232 23.52 29.61 81.11
C ASN A 232 23.79 30.40 79.83
N LEU A 233 24.63 31.44 79.88
CA LEU A 233 25.06 32.19 78.69
C LEU A 233 25.88 31.31 77.75
N GLU A 234 26.76 30.47 78.28
CA GLU A 234 27.60 29.52 77.55
C GLU A 234 26.76 28.39 76.95
N LYS A 235 25.76 27.86 77.67
CA LYS A 235 24.76 26.93 77.10
C LYS A 235 23.89 27.57 76.01
N ASN A 236 23.55 28.86 76.12
CA ASN A 236 22.79 29.56 75.06
C ASN A 236 23.69 29.95 73.87
N LEU A 237 24.96 30.25 74.09
CA LEU A 237 25.92 30.56 73.02
C LEU A 237 26.40 29.30 72.28
N LEU A 238 26.70 28.20 73.00
CA LEU A 238 27.07 26.90 72.42
C LEU A 238 25.86 26.14 71.87
N GLY A 239 24.68 26.24 72.52
CA GLY A 239 23.44 25.62 72.03
C GLY A 239 23.00 26.16 70.67
N ASN A 240 23.32 27.42 70.37
CA ASN A 240 23.09 28.03 69.07
C ASN A 240 24.16 27.64 68.03
N GLN A 241 25.37 27.26 68.45
CA GLN A 241 26.44 26.86 67.54
C GLN A 241 26.11 25.55 66.81
N ASP A 242 25.52 24.58 67.50
CA ASP A 242 25.09 23.33 66.89
C ASP A 242 23.86 23.51 66.01
N HIS A 243 22.95 24.42 66.38
CA HIS A 243 21.82 24.81 65.52
C HIS A 243 22.31 25.44 64.20
N ILE A 244 23.23 26.40 64.27
CA ILE A 244 23.84 27.03 63.08
C ILE A 244 24.58 26.00 62.21
N LYS A 245 25.32 25.05 62.82
CA LYS A 245 25.95 23.96 62.07
C LYS A 245 24.93 23.10 61.31
N VAL A 246 23.83 22.73 61.97
CA VAL A 246 22.76 21.94 61.34
C VAL A 246 22.09 22.73 60.22
N GLU A 247 21.88 24.04 60.38
CA GLU A 247 21.35 24.89 59.31
C GLU A 247 22.30 25.00 58.12
N ILE A 248 23.61 25.17 58.35
CA ILE A 248 24.63 25.16 57.28
C ILE A 248 24.66 23.81 56.57
N GLU A 249 24.59 22.71 57.30
CA GLU A 249 24.54 21.35 56.75
C GLU A 249 23.29 21.15 55.89
N ASN A 250 22.13 21.65 56.35
CA ASN A 250 20.88 21.60 55.61
C ASN A 250 20.95 22.47 54.33
N LEU A 251 21.49 23.68 54.42
CA LEU A 251 21.70 24.55 53.27
C LEU A 251 22.64 23.91 52.23
N LYS A 252 23.74 23.29 52.67
CA LYS A 252 24.64 22.52 51.78
C LYS A 252 23.90 21.39 51.09
N LYS A 253 23.16 20.57 51.84
CA LYS A 253 22.35 19.48 51.26
C LYS A 253 21.33 19.98 50.24
N THR A 254 20.68 21.12 50.50
CA THR A 254 19.75 21.71 49.54
C THR A 254 20.45 22.22 48.28
N TYR A 255 21.63 22.82 48.42
CA TYR A 255 22.44 23.27 47.29
C TYR A 255 22.95 22.08 46.46
N ASP A 256 23.48 21.05 47.12
CA ASP A 256 23.96 19.83 46.45
C ASP A 256 22.81 19.13 45.70
N SER A 257 21.62 19.08 46.29
CA SER A 257 20.42 18.54 45.61
C SER A 257 20.00 19.41 44.41
N GLN A 258 20.08 20.74 44.53
CA GLN A 258 19.82 21.64 43.40
C GLN A 258 20.87 21.48 42.29
N GLN A 259 22.15 21.34 42.65
CA GLN A 259 23.23 21.12 41.70
C GLN A 259 23.06 19.78 40.96
N GLN A 260 22.77 18.69 41.68
CA GLN A 260 22.49 17.38 41.07
C GLN A 260 21.30 17.45 40.11
N LYS A 261 20.20 18.12 40.48
CA LYS A 261 19.05 18.32 39.59
C LYS A 261 19.43 19.07 38.31
N LEU A 262 20.27 20.10 38.41
CA LEU A 262 20.74 20.84 37.24
C LEU A 262 21.66 19.98 36.36
N GLU A 263 22.56 19.19 36.95
CA GLU A 263 23.42 18.26 36.22
C GLU A 263 22.59 17.18 35.49
N GLU A 264 21.60 16.60 36.15
CA GLU A 264 20.65 15.66 35.55
C GLU A 264 19.87 16.29 34.40
N GLN A 265 19.38 17.53 34.56
CA GLN A 265 18.71 18.26 33.48
C GLN A 265 19.63 18.51 32.28
N VAL A 266 20.89 18.89 32.51
CA VAL A 266 21.87 19.08 31.43
C VAL A 266 22.14 17.76 30.69
N ILE A 267 22.26 16.65 31.41
CA ILE A 267 22.43 15.32 30.81
C ILE A 267 21.19 14.92 30.01
N ALA A 268 19.98 15.15 30.53
CA ALA A 268 18.73 14.84 29.84
C ALA A 268 18.59 15.64 28.53
N VAL A 269 18.78 16.96 28.59
CA VAL A 269 18.76 17.83 27.41
C VAL A 269 19.86 17.45 26.41
N GLY A 270 21.04 17.03 26.89
CA GLY A 270 22.12 16.52 26.05
C GLY A 270 21.75 15.26 25.26
N LYS A 271 21.04 14.32 25.90
CA LYS A 271 20.52 13.10 25.26
C LYS A 271 19.45 13.43 24.22
N GLU A 272 18.46 14.25 24.59
CA GLU A 272 17.41 14.70 23.68
C GLU A 272 17.98 15.41 22.45
N LEU A 273 18.98 16.29 22.64
CA LEU A 273 19.66 16.96 21.54
C LEU A 273 20.40 15.97 20.63
N GLN A 274 21.02 14.94 21.20
CA GLN A 274 21.71 13.91 20.43
C GLN A 274 20.73 13.05 19.62
N GLU A 275 19.60 12.69 20.21
CA GLU A 275 18.51 11.95 19.56
C GLU A 275 17.88 12.76 18.43
N ALA A 276 17.58 14.05 18.67
CA ALA A 276 17.09 14.96 17.64
C ALA A 276 18.09 15.07 16.47
N LYS A 277 19.39 15.17 16.75
CA LYS A 277 20.45 15.17 15.71
C LYS A 277 20.56 13.86 14.95
N ARG A 278 20.23 12.71 15.54
CA ARG A 278 20.17 11.42 14.85
C ARG A 278 18.94 11.36 13.94
N ALA A 279 17.77 11.74 14.46
CA ALA A 279 16.52 11.81 13.70
C ALA A 279 16.63 12.75 12.48
N ILE A 280 17.27 13.91 12.61
CA ILE A 280 17.54 14.82 11.49
C ILE A 280 18.43 14.16 10.43
N ARG A 281 19.49 13.46 10.83
CA ARG A 281 20.37 12.75 9.87
C ARG A 281 19.65 11.60 9.18
N ASP A 282 18.80 10.88 9.89
CA ASP A 282 18.03 9.78 9.32
C ASP A 282 16.95 10.27 8.35
N THR A 283 16.27 11.38 8.66
CA THR A 283 15.33 12.02 7.73
C THR A 283 16.03 12.59 6.51
N GLN A 284 17.20 13.20 6.66
CA GLN A 284 18.03 13.63 5.52
C GLN A 284 18.46 12.46 4.63
N ARG A 285 18.88 11.33 5.22
CA ARG A 285 19.24 10.13 4.45
C ARG A 285 18.05 9.58 3.67
N LYS A 286 16.89 9.44 4.32
CA LYS A 286 15.64 9.02 3.66
C LYS A 286 15.23 9.96 2.54
N LEU A 287 15.36 11.28 2.73
CA LEU A 287 15.07 12.27 1.70
C LEU A 287 16.02 12.13 0.49
N ALA A 288 17.31 11.88 0.73
CA ALA A 288 18.30 11.65 -0.32
C ALA A 288 18.01 10.36 -1.10
N GLU A 289 17.67 9.26 -0.40
CA GLU A 289 17.26 7.99 -1.00
C GLU A 289 16.02 8.15 -1.88
N GLN A 290 14.98 8.83 -1.36
CA GLN A 290 13.76 9.14 -2.13
C GLN A 290 14.06 10.01 -3.35
N SER A 291 14.93 11.01 -3.21
CA SER A 291 15.33 11.88 -4.32
C SER A 291 16.08 11.10 -5.40
N ALA A 292 16.96 10.17 -5.02
CA ALA A 292 17.66 9.29 -5.97
C ALA A 292 16.70 8.34 -6.70
N VAL A 293 15.75 7.73 -5.99
CA VAL A 293 14.72 6.89 -6.60
C VAL A 293 13.83 7.69 -7.56
N LEU A 294 13.44 8.91 -7.20
CA LEU A 294 12.65 9.79 -8.06
C LEU A 294 13.42 10.21 -9.33
N LEU A 295 14.71 10.50 -9.21
CA LEU A 295 15.54 10.84 -10.38
C LEU A 295 15.70 9.64 -11.32
N THR A 296 15.95 8.45 -10.78
CA THR A 296 16.07 7.23 -11.61
C THR A 296 14.75 6.88 -12.28
N SER A 297 13.60 7.02 -11.61
CA SER A 297 12.29 6.79 -12.23
C SER A 297 11.96 7.84 -13.29
N ARG A 298 12.33 9.11 -13.08
CA ARG A 298 12.17 10.17 -14.09
C ARG A 298 13.04 9.92 -15.33
N SER A 299 14.27 9.44 -15.16
CA SER A 299 15.13 9.04 -16.28
C SER A 299 14.50 7.89 -17.08
N GLN A 300 13.99 6.87 -16.40
CA GLN A 300 13.31 5.74 -17.05
C GLN A 300 12.05 6.19 -17.80
N LEU A 301 11.28 7.12 -17.24
CA LEU A 301 10.12 7.69 -17.93
C LEU A 301 10.53 8.36 -19.25
N GLN A 302 11.57 9.19 -19.22
CA GLN A 302 12.10 9.86 -20.42
C GLN A 302 12.61 8.87 -21.47
N GLU A 303 13.29 7.80 -21.05
CA GLU A 303 13.73 6.72 -21.95
C GLU A 303 12.53 6.05 -22.64
N VAL A 304 11.49 5.71 -21.86
CA VAL A 304 10.27 5.09 -22.39
C VAL A 304 9.51 6.05 -23.32
N GLU A 305 9.46 7.35 -23.01
CA GLU A 305 8.86 8.37 -23.88
C GLU A 305 9.62 8.52 -25.21
N ALA A 306 10.96 8.48 -25.17
CA ALA A 306 11.79 8.48 -26.36
C ALA A 306 11.59 7.20 -27.19
N GLU A 307 11.51 6.03 -26.56
CA GLU A 307 11.20 4.77 -27.22
C GLU A 307 9.80 4.79 -27.84
N ASN A 308 8.80 5.33 -27.16
CA ASN A 308 7.43 5.47 -27.68
C ASN A 308 7.44 6.35 -28.95
N SER A 309 8.13 7.49 -28.90
CA SER A 309 8.29 8.38 -30.06
C SER A 309 8.97 7.66 -31.23
N ARG A 310 10.02 6.88 -30.96
CA ARG A 310 10.72 6.07 -31.96
C ARG A 310 9.82 4.99 -32.57
N LEU A 311 9.03 4.29 -31.75
CA LEU A 311 8.08 3.28 -32.21
C LEU A 311 6.96 3.90 -33.04
N GLN A 312 6.46 5.08 -32.67
CA GLN A 312 5.47 5.82 -33.45
C GLN A 312 6.01 6.18 -34.84
N LEU A 313 7.26 6.65 -34.93
CA LEU A 313 7.92 6.89 -36.22
C LEU A 313 8.03 5.59 -37.03
N ARG A 314 8.42 4.49 -36.39
CA ARG A 314 8.53 3.19 -37.07
C ARG A 314 7.20 2.69 -37.63
N VAL A 315 6.10 2.91 -36.92
CA VAL A 315 4.75 2.60 -37.42
C VAL A 315 4.38 3.48 -38.62
N LYS A 316 4.71 4.78 -38.60
CA LYS A 316 4.49 5.68 -39.74
C LYS A 316 5.29 5.22 -40.96
N GLU A 317 6.56 4.88 -40.80
CA GLU A 317 7.41 4.35 -41.88
C GLU A 317 6.84 3.06 -42.47
N LEU A 318 6.44 2.11 -41.62
CA LEU A 318 5.87 0.84 -42.09
C LEU A 318 4.55 1.08 -42.83
N ASN A 319 3.68 1.95 -42.33
CA ASN A 319 2.43 2.31 -43.02
C ASN A 319 2.70 2.93 -44.39
N GLU A 320 3.72 3.79 -44.50
CA GLU A 320 4.10 4.39 -45.78
C GLU A 320 4.66 3.34 -46.75
N GLN A 321 5.44 2.37 -46.24
CA GLN A 321 5.91 1.23 -47.04
C GLN A 321 4.74 0.35 -47.51
N TYR A 322 3.74 0.09 -46.67
CA TYR A 322 2.53 -0.64 -47.07
C TYR A 322 1.74 0.11 -48.15
N ARG A 323 1.55 1.43 -47.99
CA ARG A 323 0.89 2.27 -48.99
C ARG A 323 1.64 2.28 -50.31
N SER A 324 2.96 2.41 -50.27
CA SER A 324 3.82 2.39 -51.46
C SER A 324 3.76 1.06 -52.19
N ARG A 325 3.80 -0.08 -51.46
CA ARG A 325 3.62 -1.41 -52.06
C ARG A 325 2.24 -1.59 -52.68
N LEU A 326 1.19 -1.16 -51.99
CA LEU A 326 -0.17 -1.23 -52.52
C LEU A 326 -0.33 -0.36 -53.77
N ALA A 327 0.23 0.85 -53.77
CA ALA A 327 0.22 1.75 -54.93
C ALA A 327 0.97 1.13 -56.12
N GLN A 328 2.13 0.51 -55.87
CA GLN A 328 2.86 -0.21 -56.90
C GLN A 328 2.03 -1.38 -57.45
N HIS A 329 1.38 -2.16 -56.59
CA HIS A 329 0.50 -3.24 -57.02
C HIS A 329 -0.67 -2.75 -57.89
N VAL A 330 -1.31 -1.64 -57.51
CA VAL A 330 -2.39 -1.03 -58.32
C VAL A 330 -1.85 -0.51 -59.65
N LYS A 331 -0.65 0.08 -59.66
CA LYS A 331 0.00 0.56 -60.88
C LYS A 331 0.35 -0.58 -61.83
N ASP A 332 0.97 -1.65 -61.32
CA ASP A 332 1.31 -2.83 -62.12
C ASP A 332 0.05 -3.48 -62.73
N LEU A 333 -1.07 -3.47 -61.99
CA LEU A 333 -2.37 -3.92 -62.50
C LEU A 333 -2.92 -3.01 -63.61
N ALA A 334 -2.77 -1.69 -63.46
CA ALA A 334 -3.20 -0.72 -64.47
C ALA A 334 -2.34 -0.82 -65.75
N ASP A 335 -1.01 -0.87 -65.61
CA ASP A 335 -0.06 -1.02 -66.72
C ASP A 335 -0.30 -2.33 -67.49
N TYR A 336 -0.68 -3.42 -66.79
CA TYR A 336 -1.09 -4.68 -67.42
C TYR A 336 -2.43 -4.58 -68.19
N MET A 337 -3.41 -3.84 -67.65
CA MET A 337 -4.70 -3.62 -68.30
C MET A 337 -4.56 -2.73 -69.54
N ASP A 338 -3.72 -1.70 -69.48
CA ASP A 338 -3.43 -0.79 -70.59
C ASP A 338 -2.64 -1.50 -71.70
N SER A 339 -1.62 -2.29 -71.37
CA SER A 339 -0.86 -3.07 -72.37
C SER A 339 -1.69 -4.14 -73.10
N LYS A 340 -2.74 -4.68 -72.45
CA LYS A 340 -3.71 -5.57 -73.10
C LYS A 340 -4.65 -4.85 -74.08
N SER A 341 -4.81 -3.54 -73.94
CA SER A 341 -5.67 -2.72 -74.82
C SER A 341 -4.99 -2.32 -76.13
N THR A 342 -3.65 -2.26 -76.13
CA THR A 342 -2.84 -1.83 -77.28
C THR A 342 -2.37 -2.96 -78.20
N ASP A 343 -2.16 -4.19 -77.68
CA ASP A 343 -1.73 -5.34 -78.48
C ASP A 343 -2.87 -6.33 -78.75
N ARG A 344 -3.57 -6.17 -79.88
CA ARG A 344 -4.57 -7.15 -80.36
C ARG A 344 -3.98 -8.32 -81.17
N THR A 345 -2.66 -8.46 -81.27
CA THR A 345 -2.04 -9.28 -82.32
C THR A 345 -1.31 -10.55 -81.85
N GLU A 346 -1.07 -10.80 -80.55
CA GLU A 346 -0.40 -12.05 -80.11
C GLU A 346 -1.17 -12.88 -79.07
N PRO A 347 -1.40 -14.18 -79.31
CA PRO A 347 -1.98 -15.08 -78.32
C PRO A 347 -0.90 -15.65 -77.38
N SER A 348 -1.23 -15.70 -76.07
CA SER A 348 -0.77 -16.73 -75.10
C SER A 348 0.38 -16.45 -74.09
N LYS A 349 0.60 -15.22 -73.61
CA LYS A 349 1.38 -15.00 -72.36
C LYS A 349 0.65 -14.24 -71.23
N ALA A 350 -0.53 -13.68 -71.52
CA ALA A 350 -1.34 -12.90 -70.58
C ALA A 350 -1.68 -13.60 -69.24
N PRO A 351 -2.08 -14.89 -69.19
CA PRO A 351 -2.43 -15.54 -67.92
C PRO A 351 -1.22 -15.74 -66.98
N ALA A 352 -0.02 -15.88 -67.54
CA ALA A 352 1.20 -16.13 -66.77
C ALA A 352 1.68 -14.88 -66.02
N HIS A 353 1.59 -13.69 -66.64
CA HIS A 353 1.96 -12.43 -65.97
C HIS A 353 1.00 -12.04 -64.84
N MET A 354 -0.31 -12.16 -65.05
CA MET A 354 -1.29 -11.95 -63.97
C MET A 354 -1.07 -12.92 -62.81
N LYS A 355 -0.78 -14.19 -63.12
CA LYS A 355 -0.46 -15.19 -62.10
C LYS A 355 0.80 -14.82 -61.31
N HIS A 356 1.89 -14.41 -61.97
CA HIS A 356 3.10 -13.97 -61.29
C HIS A 356 2.90 -12.72 -60.43
N PHE A 357 2.09 -11.76 -60.88
CA PHE A 357 1.75 -10.57 -60.11
C PHE A 357 0.99 -10.92 -58.81
N VAL A 358 -0.07 -11.72 -58.93
CA VAL A 358 -0.85 -12.20 -57.78
C VAL A 358 0.01 -13.04 -56.84
N ASP A 359 0.87 -13.93 -57.38
CA ASP A 359 1.79 -14.75 -56.59
C ASP A 359 2.81 -13.90 -55.82
N SER A 360 3.31 -12.81 -56.43
CA SER A 360 4.20 -11.85 -55.78
C SER A 360 3.51 -11.11 -54.63
N MET A 361 2.30 -10.57 -54.88
CA MET A 361 1.49 -9.92 -53.85
C MET A 361 1.17 -10.86 -52.67
N LEU A 362 0.75 -12.09 -52.97
CA LEU A 362 0.47 -13.10 -51.94
C LEU A 362 1.73 -13.51 -51.17
N LYS A 363 2.91 -13.49 -51.79
CA LYS A 363 4.18 -13.74 -51.10
C LYS A 363 4.53 -12.61 -50.14
N ASP A 364 4.36 -11.36 -50.55
CA ASP A 364 4.63 -10.18 -49.72
C ASP A 364 3.66 -10.06 -48.55
N ILE A 365 2.37 -10.35 -48.76
CA ILE A 365 1.37 -10.43 -47.70
C ILE A 365 1.75 -11.51 -46.68
N ARG A 366 2.10 -12.71 -47.14
CA ARG A 366 2.55 -13.81 -46.26
C ARG A 366 3.81 -13.44 -45.47
N ALA A 367 4.79 -12.79 -46.09
CA ALA A 367 6.00 -12.35 -45.40
C ALA A 367 5.72 -11.27 -44.35
N SER A 368 4.83 -10.33 -44.66
CA SER A 368 4.36 -9.29 -43.74
C SER A 368 3.68 -9.88 -42.50
N TYR A 369 2.75 -10.82 -42.69
CA TYR A 369 2.06 -11.49 -41.57
C TYR A 369 3.04 -12.30 -40.72
N LYS A 370 3.99 -13.03 -41.32
CA LYS A 370 5.04 -13.74 -40.58
C LYS A 370 5.89 -12.80 -39.73
N SER A 371 6.33 -11.66 -40.28
CA SER A 371 7.10 -10.68 -39.52
C SER A 371 6.30 -10.08 -38.36
N ARG A 372 5.00 -9.81 -38.56
CA ARG A 372 4.11 -9.34 -37.49
C ARG A 372 3.90 -10.39 -36.41
N GLU A 373 3.72 -11.64 -36.79
CA GLU A 373 3.59 -12.77 -35.87
C GLU A 373 4.86 -12.94 -35.03
N GLU A 374 6.05 -12.85 -35.63
CA GLU A 374 7.33 -12.89 -34.92
C GLU A 374 7.48 -11.73 -33.92
N GLN A 375 7.06 -10.52 -34.30
CA GLN A 375 7.06 -9.36 -33.38
C GLN A 375 6.11 -9.57 -32.20
N LEU A 376 4.89 -10.05 -32.44
CA LEU A 376 3.92 -10.34 -31.38
C LEU A 376 4.39 -11.47 -30.47
N ALA A 377 4.96 -12.53 -31.04
CA ALA A 377 5.56 -13.63 -30.28
C ALA A 377 6.77 -13.12 -29.45
N GLY A 378 7.59 -12.24 -29.99
CA GLY A 378 8.68 -11.58 -29.29
C GLY A 378 8.20 -10.73 -28.11
N ALA A 379 7.17 -9.91 -28.32
CA ALA A 379 6.55 -9.10 -27.27
C ALA A 379 5.93 -9.98 -26.17
N ALA A 380 5.19 -11.03 -26.53
CA ALA A 380 4.61 -11.98 -25.58
C ALA A 380 5.70 -12.66 -24.73
N ARG A 381 6.80 -13.11 -25.34
CA ARG A 381 7.96 -13.66 -24.60
C ARG A 381 8.59 -12.63 -23.67
N ALA A 382 8.73 -11.38 -24.10
CA ALA A 382 9.28 -10.30 -23.28
C ALA A 382 8.37 -9.99 -22.07
N TYR A 383 7.05 -9.91 -22.26
CA TYR A 383 6.08 -9.75 -21.17
C TYR A 383 6.13 -10.93 -20.20
N LYS A 384 6.16 -12.17 -20.69
CA LYS A 384 6.32 -13.36 -19.85
C LYS A 384 7.61 -13.30 -19.03
N LYS A 385 8.72 -12.85 -19.62
CA LYS A 385 10.00 -12.66 -18.90
C LYS A 385 9.90 -11.58 -17.82
N ARG A 386 9.29 -10.42 -18.12
CA ARG A 386 9.07 -9.34 -17.15
C ARG A 386 8.18 -9.80 -16.00
N MET A 387 7.11 -10.53 -16.30
CA MET A 387 6.19 -11.06 -15.30
C MET A 387 6.90 -12.06 -14.36
N LYS A 388 7.68 -12.99 -14.90
CA LYS A 388 8.52 -13.89 -14.09
C LYS A 388 9.50 -13.14 -13.19
N ASN A 389 10.11 -12.05 -13.68
CA ASN A 389 11.01 -11.23 -12.86
C ASN A 389 10.27 -10.48 -11.74
N LEU A 390 9.04 -10.02 -12.01
CA LEU A 390 8.20 -9.36 -11.00
C LEU A 390 7.80 -10.34 -9.90
N VAL A 391 7.39 -11.56 -10.26
CA VAL A 391 7.07 -12.61 -9.30
C VAL A 391 8.27 -12.96 -8.42
N LYS A 392 9.48 -13.06 -8.97
CA LYS A 392 10.71 -13.24 -8.16
C LYS A 392 10.96 -12.11 -7.17
N LYS A 393 10.73 -10.85 -7.59
CA LYS A 393 10.87 -9.70 -6.68
C LYS A 393 9.81 -9.75 -5.57
N HIS A 394 8.59 -10.13 -5.92
CA HIS A 394 7.49 -10.32 -4.98
C HIS A 394 7.81 -11.42 -3.97
N GLU A 395 8.33 -12.56 -4.40
CA GLU A 395 8.81 -13.63 -3.51
C GLU A 395 9.87 -13.14 -2.53
N ASN A 396 10.86 -12.39 -2.99
CA ASN A 396 11.89 -11.80 -2.12
C ASN A 396 11.28 -10.84 -1.08
N LEU A 397 10.28 -10.05 -1.50
CA LEU A 397 9.57 -9.15 -0.60
C LEU A 397 8.74 -9.92 0.43
N LEU A 398 8.09 -11.02 0.04
CA LEU A 398 7.37 -11.90 0.95
C LEU A 398 8.29 -12.53 1.99
N ILE A 399 9.51 -12.91 1.60
CA ILE A 399 10.53 -13.42 2.53
C ILE A 399 10.96 -12.32 3.52
N ALA A 400 11.20 -11.10 3.05
CA ALA A 400 11.54 -9.99 3.95
C ALA A 400 10.39 -9.67 4.92
N TYR A 401 9.15 -9.67 4.41
CA TYR A 401 7.95 -9.47 5.20
C TYR A 401 7.78 -10.57 6.26
N SER A 402 7.96 -11.84 5.89
CA SER A 402 7.84 -12.96 6.84
C SER A 402 8.88 -12.88 7.95
N MET A 403 10.13 -12.55 7.61
CA MET A 403 11.20 -12.33 8.59
C MET A 403 10.88 -11.19 9.55
N GLN A 404 10.38 -10.06 9.03
CA GLN A 404 9.98 -8.92 9.86
C GLN A 404 8.81 -9.28 10.78
N ARG A 405 7.82 -10.01 10.26
CA ARG A 405 6.66 -10.47 11.03
C ARG A 405 7.07 -11.35 12.20
N GLU A 406 8.03 -12.25 11.98
CA GLU A 406 8.58 -13.12 13.01
C GLU A 406 9.40 -12.34 14.04
N GLN A 407 10.18 -11.35 13.60
CA GLN A 407 10.90 -10.44 14.50
C GLN A 407 9.94 -9.66 15.39
N ILE A 408 8.85 -9.12 14.85
CA ILE A 408 7.84 -8.40 15.65
C ILE A 408 7.16 -9.36 16.63
N ARG A 409 6.87 -10.60 16.22
CA ARG A 409 6.27 -11.60 17.11
C ARG A 409 7.22 -12.05 18.23
N SER A 410 8.53 -12.06 18.00
CA SER A 410 9.53 -12.48 18.99
C SER A 410 10.02 -11.35 19.90
N LEU A 411 10.07 -10.10 19.42
CA LEU A 411 10.52 -8.92 20.19
C LEU A 411 9.37 -8.07 20.76
N GLY A 412 8.16 -8.18 20.21
CA GLY A 412 7.01 -7.35 20.57
C GLY A 412 6.36 -7.77 21.89
N SER A 413 5.95 -6.79 22.69
CA SER A 413 4.93 -6.98 23.73
C SER A 413 3.59 -7.37 23.09
N SER A 414 2.67 -7.94 23.89
CA SER A 414 1.39 -8.52 23.43
C SER A 414 0.50 -7.61 22.56
N ASP A 415 0.79 -6.31 22.51
CA ASP A 415 -0.04 -5.27 21.90
C ASP A 415 0.42 -4.88 20.47
N MET A 416 1.52 -5.44 19.96
CA MET A 416 2.03 -5.10 18.63
C MET A 416 1.44 -6.01 17.54
N ASP A 417 0.58 -5.44 16.68
CA ASP A 417 0.05 -6.14 15.51
C ASP A 417 1.16 -6.40 14.47
N SER A 418 1.27 -7.67 14.07
CA SER A 418 2.25 -8.14 13.09
C SER A 418 1.74 -8.05 11.64
N GLY A 419 0.50 -7.57 11.43
CA GLY A 419 -0.11 -7.35 10.13
C GLY A 419 -0.74 -8.61 9.51
N PRO A 420 -1.17 -8.61 8.24
CA PRO A 420 -1.82 -9.76 7.61
C PRO A 420 -0.92 -11.00 7.48
N ALA A 421 -1.50 -12.19 7.29
CA ALA A 421 -0.73 -13.41 7.03
C ALA A 421 -0.12 -13.41 5.62
N GLU A 422 1.03 -14.08 5.44
CA GLU A 422 1.75 -14.17 4.14
C GLU A 422 0.89 -14.73 3.00
N LEU A 423 -0.12 -15.54 3.34
CA LEU A 423 -1.08 -16.11 2.39
C LEU A 423 -1.85 -15.07 1.60
N HIS A 424 -2.20 -13.94 2.22
CA HIS A 424 -2.97 -12.90 1.55
C HIS A 424 -2.23 -12.26 0.38
N PHE A 425 -0.92 -12.49 0.30
CA PHE A 425 -0.06 -11.97 -0.73
C PHE A 425 0.48 -13.07 -1.66
N ALA A 426 0.05 -14.33 -1.53
CA ALA A 426 0.50 -15.39 -2.41
C ALA A 426 -0.01 -15.18 -3.85
N VAL A 427 0.87 -15.36 -4.84
CA VAL A 427 0.49 -15.36 -6.26
C VAL A 427 -0.13 -16.72 -6.58
N THR A 428 -1.31 -16.76 -7.20
CA THR A 428 -2.06 -18.00 -7.51
C THR A 428 -1.94 -18.44 -8.97
N ASP A 429 -1.40 -17.60 -9.85
CA ASP A 429 -1.33 -17.87 -11.30
C ASP A 429 -0.41 -19.07 -11.63
N PRO A 430 -0.95 -20.19 -12.13
CA PRO A 430 -0.19 -21.42 -12.37
C PRO A 430 0.84 -21.28 -13.49
N GLU A 431 0.71 -20.33 -14.42
CA GLU A 431 1.69 -20.13 -15.50
C GLU A 431 2.98 -19.42 -15.04
N LEU A 432 2.89 -18.73 -13.91
CA LEU A 432 3.97 -17.93 -13.34
C LEU A 432 4.70 -18.65 -12.21
N LEU A 433 4.02 -19.56 -11.53
CA LEU A 433 4.56 -20.32 -10.42
C LEU A 433 5.41 -21.51 -10.89
N THR A 434 6.51 -21.73 -10.18
CA THR A 434 7.25 -22.99 -10.20
C THR A 434 6.57 -24.02 -9.30
N ASN A 435 6.80 -25.32 -9.53
CA ASN A 435 6.25 -26.37 -8.65
C ASN A 435 6.60 -26.14 -7.17
N THR A 436 7.81 -25.64 -6.91
CA THR A 436 8.29 -25.28 -5.57
C THR A 436 7.50 -24.14 -4.92
N THR A 437 7.08 -23.14 -5.69
CA THR A 437 6.31 -21.99 -5.16
C THR A 437 4.84 -22.36 -4.97
N GLN A 438 4.30 -23.25 -5.80
CA GLN A 438 2.99 -23.86 -5.57
C GLN A 438 2.96 -24.69 -4.27
N GLU A 439 4.00 -25.49 -4.02
CA GLU A 439 4.14 -26.24 -2.76
C GLU A 439 4.27 -25.31 -1.56
N LEU A 440 5.07 -24.24 -1.66
CA LEU A 440 5.17 -23.23 -0.60
C LEU A 440 3.82 -22.57 -0.29
N ASN A 441 3.01 -22.26 -1.31
CA ASN A 441 1.68 -21.70 -1.10
C ASN A 441 0.75 -22.69 -0.37
N ARG A 442 0.77 -23.98 -0.74
CA ARG A 442 0.03 -25.02 -0.01
C ARG A 442 0.49 -25.15 1.45
N LEU A 443 1.79 -25.07 1.70
CA LEU A 443 2.34 -25.11 3.05
C LEU A 443 1.92 -23.88 3.87
N ARG A 444 1.91 -22.70 3.27
CA ARG A 444 1.38 -21.49 3.90
C ARG A 444 -0.09 -21.66 4.27
N GLU A 445 -0.90 -22.28 3.40
CA GLU A 445 -2.35 -22.47 3.62
C GLU A 445 -2.58 -23.40 4.81
N ASN A 446 -1.83 -24.49 4.85
CA ASN A 446 -1.86 -25.43 5.96
C ASN A 446 -1.38 -24.79 7.26
N LYS A 447 -0.33 -23.95 7.22
CA LYS A 447 0.15 -23.19 8.38
C LYS A 447 -0.95 -22.29 8.95
N ALA A 448 -1.64 -21.51 8.13
CA ALA A 448 -2.70 -20.63 8.62
C ALA A 448 -3.90 -21.39 9.20
N LYS A 449 -4.27 -22.54 8.61
CA LYS A 449 -5.30 -23.42 9.16
C LYS A 449 -4.92 -23.92 10.56
N LEU A 450 -3.67 -24.33 10.74
CA LEU A 450 -3.16 -24.78 12.04
C LEU A 450 -3.07 -23.64 13.06
N GLU A 451 -2.66 -22.43 12.64
CA GLU A 451 -2.65 -21.25 13.51
C GLU A 451 -4.06 -20.89 14.00
N LEU A 452 -5.07 -20.99 13.13
CA LEU A 452 -6.47 -20.76 13.51
C LEU A 452 -6.96 -21.80 14.54
N GLN A 453 -6.68 -23.08 14.31
CA GLN A 453 -7.00 -24.16 15.25
C GLN A 453 -6.32 -23.98 16.61
N LEU A 454 -5.06 -23.53 16.63
CA LEU A 454 -4.35 -23.23 17.88
C LEU A 454 -4.99 -22.07 18.64
N HIS A 455 -5.45 -21.03 17.94
CA HIS A 455 -6.13 -19.90 18.58
C HIS A 455 -7.47 -20.31 19.19
N GLU A 456 -8.26 -21.15 18.49
CA GLU A 456 -9.50 -21.73 19.01
C GLU A 456 -9.24 -22.57 20.27
N LEU A 457 -8.23 -23.44 20.24
CA LEU A 457 -7.85 -24.26 21.41
C LEU A 457 -7.37 -23.40 22.59
N GLN A 458 -6.63 -22.32 22.33
CA GLN A 458 -6.21 -21.38 23.37
C GLN A 458 -7.40 -20.63 23.98
N GLN A 459 -8.40 -20.22 23.20
CA GLN A 459 -9.63 -19.63 23.72
C GLN A 459 -10.42 -20.62 24.59
N VAL A 460 -10.55 -21.88 24.15
CA VAL A 460 -11.20 -22.93 24.94
C VAL A 460 -10.45 -23.18 26.25
N ALA A 461 -9.12 -23.25 26.22
CA ALA A 461 -8.31 -23.42 27.42
C ALA A 461 -8.43 -22.23 28.39
N ALA A 462 -8.43 -20.99 27.87
CA ALA A 462 -8.65 -19.79 28.68
C ALA A 462 -10.07 -19.74 29.29
N GLY A 463 -11.08 -20.20 28.53
CA GLY A 463 -12.45 -20.37 29.01
C GLY A 463 -12.57 -21.41 30.11
N LEU A 464 -11.86 -22.53 30.01
CA LEU A 464 -11.83 -23.57 31.05
C LEU A 464 -11.07 -23.11 32.30
N LEU A 465 -9.97 -22.37 32.15
CA LEU A 465 -9.21 -21.79 33.27
C LEU A 465 -10.03 -20.74 34.05
N THR A 466 -10.82 -19.93 33.35
CA THR A 466 -11.74 -18.96 33.99
C THR A 466 -12.90 -19.68 34.68
N PHE A 467 -13.42 -20.76 34.09
CA PHE A 467 -14.46 -21.60 34.71
C PHE A 467 -13.96 -22.30 35.99
N CYS A 468 -12.81 -22.97 35.97
CA CYS A 468 -12.24 -23.61 37.16
C CYS A 468 -11.83 -22.62 38.27
N SER A 469 -11.47 -21.38 37.91
CA SER A 469 -11.18 -20.33 38.89
C SER A 469 -12.44 -19.77 39.56
N SER A 470 -13.61 -19.93 38.95
CA SER A 470 -14.90 -19.51 39.52
C SER A 470 -15.49 -20.55 40.49
N GLU A 471 -15.20 -21.84 40.29
CA GLU A 471 -15.65 -22.91 41.19
C GLU A 471 -14.86 -22.95 42.51
N THR A 472 -13.60 -22.49 42.53
CA THR A 472 -12.78 -22.45 43.76
C THR A 472 -13.17 -21.33 44.72
N TRP A 473 -13.76 -20.23 44.23
CA TRP A 473 -14.22 -19.11 45.08
C TRP A 473 -15.67 -19.26 45.58
N GLY A 474 -16.44 -20.21 45.03
CA GLY A 474 -17.80 -20.51 45.49
C GLY A 474 -17.89 -21.47 46.68
N GLY A 475 -16.79 -22.13 47.05
CA GLY A 475 -16.76 -23.16 48.10
C GLY A 475 -16.51 -22.66 49.53
N GLU A 476 -15.89 -21.49 49.71
CA GLU A 476 -15.50 -21.00 51.05
C GLU A 476 -16.57 -20.09 51.71
N SER A 477 -17.59 -19.64 50.97
CA SER A 477 -18.60 -18.71 51.50
C SER A 477 -19.74 -19.37 52.28
N HIS A 478 -19.81 -20.70 52.34
CA HIS A 478 -20.93 -21.41 52.99
C HIS A 478 -20.64 -21.98 54.40
N GLN A 479 -19.47 -21.69 54.99
CA GLN A 479 -19.11 -22.25 56.30
C GLN A 479 -19.05 -21.24 57.47
N GLN A 480 -19.52 -20.00 57.28
CA GLN A 480 -19.50 -18.96 58.33
C GLN A 480 -20.88 -18.41 58.76
N GLN A 481 -21.99 -19.05 58.39
CA GLN A 481 -23.34 -18.57 58.73
C GLN A 481 -24.18 -19.50 59.65
N THR A 482 -23.54 -20.39 60.40
CA THR A 482 -24.23 -21.30 61.35
C THR A 482 -23.63 -21.28 62.76
N GLU A 483 -23.17 -20.13 63.25
CA GLU A 483 -22.91 -19.91 64.68
C GLU A 483 -23.26 -18.46 65.05
N GLN A 484 -24.54 -18.20 65.31
CA GLN A 484 -25.03 -17.22 66.30
C GLN A 484 -26.52 -17.40 66.57
#